data_AF-A0A9W4T8H7-F1
#
_entry.id   AF-A0A9W4T8H7-F1
#
_cell.length_a   1.000
_cell.length_b   1.000
_cell.length_c   1.000
_cell.angle_alpha   90.00
_cell.angle_beta   90.00
_cell.angle_gamma   90.00
#
_symmetry.space_group_name_H-M   'P 1'
#
loop_
_entity.id
_entity.type
_entity.pdbx_description
1 polymer ?
#
loop_
_entity_poly.entity_id
_entity_poly.type
_entity_poly.pdbx_seq_one_letter_code
_entity_poly.pdbx_strand_id
1 'polypeptide(L)'
;MLQKCDETYDNGNGISKEEYWSRIVNISIEVIERLRDEVNDFLRNDNGSTYLKMAYEEVLFSVVFTGKKKYYSISHRRESNFNNKLFIRGVEIVKRRQSKYFREVDRYSCEEADTKQRIKKGLTPEPYLYEIPEPDERFEYIIAENDLSCLSAFS
;
A
#
# COMPACT_ATOMS: atom_id res chain seq x y z
N MET A 1 -11.55 8.56 17.62
CA MET A 1 -11.86 7.15 17.29
C MET A 1 -10.60 6.36 16.94
N LEU A 2 -9.76 6.85 16.01
CA LEU A 2 -8.49 6.22 15.64
C LEU A 2 -7.54 6.05 16.84
N GLN A 3 -7.34 7.08 17.66
CA GLN A 3 -6.50 7.01 18.86
C GLN A 3 -6.88 5.87 19.83
N LYS A 4 -8.18 5.54 19.93
CA LYS A 4 -8.66 4.42 20.75
C LYS A 4 -8.30 3.06 20.12
N CYS A 5 -8.25 2.97 18.80
CA CYS A 5 -7.74 1.79 18.10
C CYS A 5 -6.24 1.62 18.32
N ASP A 6 -5.47 2.72 18.28
CA ASP A 6 -4.02 2.71 18.50
C ASP A 6 -3.72 2.26 19.95
N GLU A 7 -4.38 2.88 20.93
CA GLU A 7 -4.27 2.50 22.35
C GLU A 7 -4.64 1.02 22.59
N THR A 8 -5.67 0.50 21.94
CA THR A 8 -6.06 -0.93 22.13
C THR A 8 -5.09 -1.91 21.49
N TYR A 9 -4.37 -1.51 20.44
CA TYR A 9 -3.31 -2.30 19.82
C TYR A 9 -2.04 -2.29 20.67
N ASP A 10 -1.62 -1.12 21.13
CA ASP A 10 -0.37 -0.92 21.86
C ASP A 10 -0.41 -1.44 23.31
N ASN A 11 -1.58 -1.40 23.97
CA ASN A 11 -1.74 -1.86 25.36
C ASN A 11 -1.74 -3.40 25.52
N GLY A 12 -1.37 -4.17 24.50
CA GLY A 12 -1.24 -5.63 24.57
C GLY A 12 -2.56 -6.41 24.69
N ASN A 13 -3.71 -5.73 24.56
CA ASN A 13 -5.05 -6.30 24.80
C ASN A 13 -5.63 -7.11 23.61
N GLY A 14 -4.80 -7.84 22.87
CA GLY A 14 -5.24 -9.02 22.12
C GLY A 14 -6.02 -8.81 20.82
N ILE A 15 -6.01 -7.61 20.19
CA ILE A 15 -6.52 -7.49 18.82
C ILE A 15 -5.46 -7.92 17.81
N SER A 16 -5.84 -8.76 16.87
CA SER A 16 -4.94 -9.17 15.79
C SER A 16 -4.62 -7.98 14.87
N LYS A 17 -3.48 -8.03 14.19
CA LYS A 17 -3.08 -6.99 13.22
C LYS A 17 -4.14 -6.78 12.13
N GLU A 18 -4.80 -7.86 11.70
CA GLU A 18 -5.87 -7.82 10.70
C GLU A 18 -7.13 -7.14 11.23
N GLU A 19 -7.49 -7.40 12.47
CA GLU A 19 -8.64 -6.76 13.13
C GLU A 19 -8.40 -5.26 13.33
N TYR A 20 -7.18 -4.87 13.74
CA TYR A 20 -6.78 -3.47 13.83
C TYR A 20 -6.93 -2.77 12.47
N TRP A 21 -6.34 -3.34 11.40
CA TRP A 21 -6.44 -2.78 10.05
C TRP A 21 -7.88 -2.66 9.57
N SER A 22 -8.70 -3.68 9.82
CA SER A 22 -10.13 -3.66 9.46
C SER A 22 -10.86 -2.52 10.17
N ARG A 23 -10.63 -2.34 11.47
CA ARG A 23 -11.23 -1.25 12.27
C ARG A 23 -10.81 0.12 11.76
N ILE A 24 -9.52 0.33 11.46
CA ILE A 24 -9.01 1.61 10.94
C ILE A 24 -9.70 1.97 9.62
N VAL A 25 -9.82 1.01 8.70
CA VAL A 25 -10.50 1.23 7.41
C VAL A 25 -11.98 1.55 7.62
N ASN A 26 -12.69 0.77 8.45
CA ASN A 26 -14.12 0.99 8.67
C ASN A 26 -14.42 2.35 9.33
N ILE A 27 -13.62 2.75 10.31
CA ILE A 27 -13.73 4.08 10.94
C ILE A 27 -13.46 5.17 9.89
N SER A 28 -12.47 4.97 9.02
CA SER A 28 -12.16 5.95 7.96
C SER A 28 -13.31 6.11 6.96
N ILE A 29 -13.97 5.00 6.59
CA ILE A 29 -15.16 5.01 5.72
C ILE A 29 -16.32 5.76 6.40
N GLU A 30 -16.56 5.53 7.70
CA GLU A 30 -17.61 6.25 8.42
C GLU A 30 -17.33 7.76 8.49
N VAL A 31 -16.09 8.14 8.82
CA VAL A 31 -15.70 9.55 8.95
C VAL A 31 -15.78 10.28 7.60
N ILE A 32 -15.34 9.65 6.50
CA ILE A 32 -15.36 10.29 5.18
C ILE A 32 -16.78 10.47 4.64
N GLU A 33 -17.72 9.57 4.97
CA GLU A 33 -19.13 9.74 4.64
C GLU A 33 -19.72 10.98 5.33
N ARG A 34 -19.44 11.17 6.63
CA ARG A 34 -19.88 12.36 7.37
C ARG A 34 -19.27 13.63 6.80
N LEU A 35 -17.96 13.62 6.51
CA LEU A 35 -17.27 14.74 5.89
C LEU A 35 -17.82 15.06 4.50
N ARG A 36 -18.21 14.05 3.71
CA ARG A 36 -18.82 14.27 2.40
C ARG A 36 -20.12 15.05 2.53
N ASP A 37 -20.97 14.71 3.50
CA ASP A 37 -22.23 15.41 3.72
C ASP A 37 -22.00 16.84 4.19
N GLU A 38 -21.08 17.05 5.15
CA GLU A 38 -20.69 18.38 5.62
C GLU A 38 -20.12 19.25 4.50
N VAL A 39 -19.23 18.70 3.67
CA VAL A 39 -18.66 19.40 2.51
C VAL A 39 -19.74 19.74 1.48
N ASN A 40 -20.68 18.83 1.23
CA ASN A 40 -21.78 19.08 0.29
C ASN A 40 -22.75 20.14 0.81
N ASP A 41 -23.02 20.16 2.11
CA ASP A 41 -23.81 21.20 2.76
C ASP A 41 -23.13 22.57 2.65
N PHE A 42 -21.81 22.61 2.90
CA PHE A 42 -21.00 23.81 2.72
C PHE A 42 -21.03 24.31 1.28
N LEU A 43 -20.78 23.43 0.30
CA LEU A 43 -20.78 23.78 -1.12
C LEU A 43 -22.16 24.27 -1.60
N ARG A 44 -23.25 23.71 -1.07
CA ARG A 44 -24.61 24.17 -1.38
C ARG A 44 -24.85 25.58 -0.86
N ASN A 45 -24.40 25.87 0.36
CA ASN A 45 -24.58 27.19 0.98
C ASN A 45 -23.74 28.26 0.28
N ASP A 46 -22.53 27.93 -0.16
CA ASP A 46 -21.62 28.86 -0.85
C ASP A 46 -22.06 29.15 -2.30
N ASN A 47 -22.39 28.10 -3.07
CA ASN A 47 -22.73 28.25 -4.49
C ASN A 47 -24.21 28.60 -4.73
N GLY A 48 -25.07 28.46 -3.72
CA GLY A 48 -26.53 28.58 -3.86
C GLY A 48 -27.17 27.50 -4.75
N SER A 49 -26.43 26.45 -5.13
CA SER A 49 -26.92 25.35 -5.97
C SER A 49 -26.31 24.01 -5.58
N THR A 50 -26.97 22.91 -5.96
CA THR A 50 -26.51 21.53 -5.69
C THR A 50 -25.73 20.91 -6.85
N TYR A 51 -25.30 21.73 -7.83
CA TYR A 51 -24.60 21.24 -9.03
C TYR A 51 -23.22 20.67 -8.69
N LEU A 52 -22.47 21.35 -7.81
CA LEU A 52 -21.16 20.90 -7.35
C LEU A 52 -21.31 20.04 -6.09
N LYS A 53 -20.91 18.77 -6.17
CA LYS A 53 -20.95 17.82 -5.05
C LYS A 53 -19.69 16.97 -4.98
N MET A 54 -19.20 16.76 -3.77
CA MET A 54 -18.20 15.76 -3.45
C MET A 54 -18.86 14.37 -3.45
N ALA A 55 -18.26 13.46 -4.21
CA ALA A 55 -18.54 12.04 -4.16
C ALA A 55 -17.32 11.34 -3.57
N TYR A 56 -17.54 10.44 -2.62
CA TYR A 56 -16.51 9.56 -2.10
C TYR A 56 -16.48 8.28 -2.95
N GLU A 57 -15.29 7.86 -3.38
CA GLU A 57 -15.11 6.68 -4.24
C GLU A 57 -14.52 5.48 -3.47
N GLU A 58 -13.35 5.66 -2.85
CA GLU A 58 -12.62 4.60 -2.15
C GLU A 58 -11.57 5.14 -1.17
N VAL A 59 -11.28 4.36 -0.12
CA VAL A 59 -10.19 4.55 0.85
C VAL A 59 -9.05 3.65 0.44
N LEU A 60 -7.84 4.20 0.36
CA LEU A 60 -6.63 3.45 0.08
C LEU A 60 -5.90 3.17 1.39
N PHE A 61 -5.71 1.90 1.74
CA PHE A 61 -5.03 1.50 2.97
C PHE A 61 -3.99 0.41 2.68
N SER A 62 -2.87 0.47 3.42
CA SER A 62 -1.55 0.01 2.96
C SER A 62 -1.11 0.69 1.67
N VAL A 63 -0.96 2.02 1.71
CA VAL A 63 -0.50 2.83 0.58
C VAL A 63 1.00 3.09 0.66
N VAL A 64 1.70 2.92 -0.46
CA VAL A 64 3.11 3.28 -0.61
C VAL A 64 3.23 4.31 -1.72
N PHE A 65 3.75 5.49 -1.38
CA PHE A 65 4.00 6.57 -2.33
C PHE A 65 5.46 6.53 -2.78
N THR A 66 5.69 6.26 -4.07
CA THR A 66 7.03 6.27 -4.69
C THR A 66 7.34 7.63 -5.34
N GLY A 67 6.32 8.46 -5.55
CA GLY A 67 6.49 9.81 -6.10
C GLY A 67 5.16 10.44 -6.47
N LYS A 68 5.21 11.66 -7.04
CA LYS A 68 3.99 12.36 -7.48
C LYS A 68 3.26 11.52 -8.53
N LYS A 69 1.99 11.18 -8.24
CA LYS A 69 1.15 10.29 -9.07
C LYS A 69 1.71 8.86 -9.25
N LYS A 70 2.68 8.45 -8.41
CA LYS A 70 3.27 7.10 -8.41
C LYS A 70 3.04 6.44 -7.07
N TYR A 71 2.08 5.53 -6.99
CA TYR A 71 1.76 4.80 -5.76
C TYR A 71 1.10 3.47 -6.05
N TYR A 72 1.19 2.57 -5.09
CA TYR A 72 0.41 1.35 -5.06
C TYR A 72 -0.27 1.19 -3.70
N SER A 73 -1.46 0.60 -3.71
CA SER A 73 -2.29 0.45 -2.52
C SER A 73 -3.35 -0.64 -2.69
N ILE A 74 -4.01 -0.99 -1.60
CA ILE A 74 -5.25 -1.76 -1.64
C ILE A 74 -6.41 -0.77 -1.51
N SER A 75 -7.40 -0.87 -2.41
CA SER A 75 -8.60 -0.03 -2.36
C SER A 75 -9.73 -0.70 -1.59
N HIS A 76 -10.38 0.09 -0.74
CA HIS A 76 -11.51 -0.30 0.10
C HIS A 76 -12.69 0.63 -0.20
N ARG A 77 -13.84 0.07 -0.57
CA ARG A 77 -15.03 0.86 -0.92
C ARG A 77 -16.00 0.97 0.24
N ARG A 78 -16.72 -0.12 0.52
CA ARG A 78 -17.73 -0.21 1.58
C ARG A 78 -17.24 -0.98 2.80
N GLU A 79 -16.34 -1.93 2.58
CA GLU A 79 -15.83 -2.83 3.61
C GLU A 79 -14.31 -3.01 3.47
N SER A 80 -13.67 -3.32 4.59
CA SER A 80 -12.24 -3.63 4.67
C SER A 80 -11.91 -4.99 4.03
N ASN A 81 -11.84 -5.03 2.70
CA ASN A 81 -11.40 -6.23 1.97
C ASN A 81 -9.90 -6.14 1.59
N PHE A 82 -9.06 -6.91 2.27
CA PHE A 82 -7.61 -6.99 2.02
C PHE A 82 -7.21 -7.97 0.91
N ASN A 83 -8.17 -8.72 0.36
CA ASN A 83 -7.95 -9.66 -0.74
C ASN A 83 -8.20 -9.03 -2.12
N ASN A 84 -8.38 -7.72 -2.17
CA ASN A 84 -8.58 -6.99 -3.41
C ASN A 84 -7.30 -6.92 -4.24
N LYS A 85 -7.47 -6.81 -5.55
CA LYS A 85 -6.37 -6.57 -6.48
C LYS A 85 -5.62 -5.29 -6.12
N LEU A 86 -4.29 -5.35 -6.14
CA LEU A 86 -3.41 -4.18 -5.97
C LEU A 86 -3.77 -3.07 -6.95
N PHE A 87 -4.07 -1.90 -6.42
CA PHE A 87 -4.23 -0.66 -7.16
C PHE A 87 -2.85 -0.07 -7.40
N ILE A 88 -2.43 0.03 -8.66
CA ILE A 88 -1.12 0.58 -9.05
C ILE A 88 -1.34 1.75 -9.98
N ARG A 89 -0.79 2.91 -9.61
CA ARG A 89 -0.85 4.13 -10.43
C ARG A 89 0.54 4.65 -10.68
N GLY A 90 0.92 4.78 -11.95
CA GLY A 90 2.16 5.45 -12.37
C GLY A 90 3.47 4.73 -11.97
N VAL A 91 3.39 3.57 -11.31
CA VAL A 91 4.55 2.71 -11.04
C VAL A 91 4.79 1.83 -12.25
N GLU A 92 5.97 1.96 -12.86
CA GLU A 92 6.38 1.16 -14.02
C GLU A 92 7.00 -0.15 -13.54
N ILE A 93 6.16 -1.14 -13.27
CA ILE A 93 6.61 -2.47 -12.79
C ILE A 93 7.28 -3.27 -13.92
N VAL A 94 6.82 -3.10 -15.16
CA VAL A 94 7.35 -3.85 -16.32
C VAL A 94 7.84 -2.89 -17.38
N LYS A 95 9.14 -2.57 -17.37
CA LYS A 95 9.79 -1.85 -18.48
C LYS A 95 10.27 -2.84 -19.54
N ARG A 96 10.03 -2.54 -20.83
CA ARG A 96 10.49 -3.38 -21.96
C ARG A 96 12.01 -3.57 -22.03
N ARG A 97 12.81 -2.67 -21.43
CA ARG A 97 14.28 -2.72 -21.31
C ARG A 97 14.78 -2.93 -19.87
N GLN A 98 14.15 -3.79 -19.09
CA GLN A 98 14.73 -4.25 -17.82
C GLN A 98 15.58 -5.50 -18.06
N SER A 99 16.65 -5.64 -17.30
CA SER A 99 17.42 -6.88 -17.28
C SER A 99 16.52 -8.02 -16.81
N LYS A 100 16.80 -9.23 -17.29
CA LYS A 100 16.05 -10.44 -16.90
C LYS A 100 16.06 -10.62 -15.37
N TYR A 101 17.20 -10.35 -14.73
CA TYR A 101 17.39 -10.36 -13.29
C TYR A 101 16.48 -9.38 -12.55
N PHE A 102 16.35 -8.14 -13.04
CA PHE A 102 15.49 -7.15 -12.38
C PHE A 102 14.02 -7.56 -12.42
N ARG A 103 13.56 -8.14 -13.55
CA ARG A 103 12.21 -8.72 -13.65
C ARG A 103 12.02 -9.92 -12.74
N GLU A 104 13.07 -10.69 -12.52
CA GLU A 104 13.04 -11.84 -11.63
C GLU A 104 12.94 -11.41 -10.16
N VAL A 105 13.74 -10.43 -9.74
CA VAL A 105 13.69 -9.85 -8.38
C VAL A 105 12.33 -9.20 -8.11
N ASP A 106 11.78 -8.45 -9.08
CA ASP A 106 10.43 -7.89 -8.98
C ASP A 106 9.35 -8.99 -8.88
N ARG A 107 9.48 -10.08 -9.67
CA ARG A 107 8.58 -11.24 -9.61
C ARG A 107 8.68 -11.95 -8.26
N TYR A 108 9.89 -12.20 -7.77
CA TYR A 108 10.13 -12.81 -6.47
C TYR A 108 9.57 -11.95 -5.33
N SER A 109 9.69 -10.63 -5.40
CA SER A 109 9.13 -9.72 -4.39
C SER A 109 7.59 -9.79 -4.35
N CYS A 110 6.95 -9.90 -5.53
CA CYS A 110 5.50 -10.10 -5.62
C CYS A 110 5.07 -11.50 -5.13
N GLU A 111 5.79 -12.55 -5.52
CA GLU A 111 5.52 -13.94 -5.12
C GLU A 111 5.72 -14.15 -3.60
N GLU A 112 6.74 -13.53 -3.00
CA GLU A 112 6.94 -13.51 -1.55
C GLU A 112 5.81 -12.79 -0.82
N ALA A 113 5.31 -11.68 -1.36
CA ALA A 113 4.19 -10.95 -0.76
C ALA A 113 2.90 -11.79 -0.78
N ASP A 114 2.62 -12.45 -1.89
CA ASP A 114 1.45 -13.32 -2.06
C ASP A 114 1.56 -14.59 -1.19
N THR A 115 2.75 -15.16 -1.04
CA THR A 115 2.96 -16.37 -0.24
C THR A 115 2.98 -16.10 1.26
N LYS A 116 3.54 -14.97 1.72
CA LYS A 116 3.36 -14.47 3.10
C LYS A 116 1.88 -14.26 3.43
N GLN A 117 1.05 -13.85 2.46
CA GLN A 117 -0.41 -13.79 2.64
C GLN A 117 -1.07 -15.17 2.68
N ARG A 118 -0.61 -16.15 1.88
CA ARG A 118 -1.14 -17.54 1.90
C ARG A 118 -0.82 -18.27 3.21
N ILE A 119 0.39 -18.10 3.73
CA ILE A 119 0.82 -18.68 5.02
C ILE A 119 -0.03 -18.13 6.17
N LYS A 120 -0.31 -16.83 6.19
CA LYS A 120 -1.23 -16.22 7.16
C LYS A 120 -2.65 -16.76 7.10
N LYS A 121 -3.09 -17.23 5.92
CA LYS A 121 -4.39 -17.87 5.70
C LYS A 121 -4.40 -19.39 5.93
N GLY A 122 -3.30 -19.97 6.43
CA GLY A 122 -3.18 -21.40 6.73
C GLY A 122 -3.09 -22.32 5.50
N LEU A 123 -2.85 -21.76 4.31
CA LEU A 123 -2.65 -22.53 3.08
C LEU A 123 -1.18 -22.92 2.96
N THR A 124 -0.91 -24.18 2.58
CA THR A 124 0.45 -24.66 2.37
C THR A 124 1.14 -23.87 1.25
N PRO A 125 2.28 -23.21 1.53
CA PRO A 125 3.11 -22.62 0.49
C PRO A 125 3.81 -23.73 -0.32
N GLU A 126 4.08 -23.49 -1.60
CA GLU A 126 4.96 -24.38 -2.37
C GLU A 126 6.39 -24.31 -1.79
N PRO A 127 7.12 -25.43 -1.70
CA PRO A 127 8.43 -25.47 -1.08
C PRO A 127 9.47 -24.75 -1.95
N TYR A 128 10.02 -23.63 -1.47
CA TYR A 128 11.14 -22.93 -2.10
C TYR A 128 12.47 -23.64 -1.80
N LEU A 129 13.42 -23.57 -2.74
CA LEU A 129 14.73 -24.24 -2.71
C LEU A 129 15.80 -23.54 -1.83
N TYR A 130 15.45 -22.52 -1.04
CA TYR A 130 16.44 -21.78 -0.25
C TYR A 130 15.98 -21.55 1.19
N GLU A 131 16.93 -21.68 2.12
CA GLU A 131 16.75 -21.43 3.55
C GLU A 131 16.80 -19.91 3.83
N ILE A 132 15.89 -19.44 4.68
CA ILE A 132 15.75 -18.03 5.08
C ILE A 132 16.80 -17.75 6.18
N PRO A 133 17.69 -16.75 6.03
CA PRO A 133 18.67 -16.43 7.06
C PRO A 133 18.03 -15.79 8.29
N GLU A 134 18.64 -16.00 9.46
CA GLU A 134 18.15 -15.56 10.76
C GLU A 134 18.16 -14.03 10.93
N PRO A 135 17.24 -13.48 11.76
CA PRO A 135 16.90 -12.05 11.82
C PRO A 135 18.03 -11.10 12.28
N ASP A 136 19.22 -11.61 12.61
CA ASP A 136 20.40 -10.88 13.04
C ASP A 136 21.50 -10.76 11.96
N GLU A 137 21.37 -11.42 10.82
CA GLU A 137 22.21 -11.16 9.64
C GLU A 137 21.74 -9.89 8.90
N ARG A 138 22.45 -8.78 9.12
CA ARG A 138 22.26 -7.53 8.37
C ARG A 138 22.49 -7.76 6.87
N PHE A 139 21.45 -7.59 6.06
CA PHE A 139 21.59 -7.44 4.61
C PHE A 139 22.38 -6.15 4.29
N GLU A 140 23.63 -6.30 3.88
CA GLU A 140 24.48 -5.22 3.39
C GLU A 140 24.05 -4.89 1.94
N TYR A 141 23.33 -3.78 1.75
CA TYR A 141 23.12 -3.25 0.41
C TYR A 141 24.25 -2.26 0.10
N ILE A 142 24.96 -2.50 -0.99
CA ILE A 142 25.93 -1.54 -1.52
C ILE A 142 25.13 -0.52 -2.34
N ILE A 143 24.98 0.71 -1.85
CA ILE A 143 24.59 1.84 -2.70
C ILE A 143 25.81 2.16 -3.57
N ALA A 144 25.77 1.81 -4.84
CA ALA A 144 26.70 2.39 -5.80
C ALA A 144 26.28 3.84 -6.06
N GLU A 145 27.04 4.81 -5.54
CA GLU A 145 27.02 6.18 -6.05
C GLU A 145 27.51 6.12 -7.51
N ASN A 146 26.61 6.39 -8.46
CA ASN A 146 27.01 6.63 -9.84
C ASN A 146 27.61 8.04 -9.91
N ASP A 147 28.93 8.13 -9.80
CA ASP A 147 29.67 9.33 -10.16
C ASP A 147 29.37 9.69 -11.63
N LEU A 148 28.88 10.92 -11.83
CA LEU A 148 28.57 11.54 -13.12
C LEU A 148 29.84 11.91 -13.93
N SER A 149 30.93 11.15 -13.85
CA SER A 149 32.21 11.50 -14.49
C SER A 149 32.49 10.85 -15.85
N CYS A 150 31.52 10.19 -16.48
CA CYS A 150 31.70 9.61 -17.82
C CYS A 150 30.93 10.41 -18.88
N LEU A 151 31.21 11.71 -18.99
CA LEU A 151 30.72 12.59 -20.08
C LEU A 151 31.84 13.13 -20.99
N SER A 152 33.02 12.49 -21.04
CA SER A 152 34.06 12.89 -21.99
C SER A 152 34.92 11.73 -22.47
N ALA A 153 34.48 11.01 -23.51
CA ALA A 153 35.38 10.29 -24.44
C ALA A 153 34.62 9.73 -25.64
N PHE A 154 33.91 10.57 -26.40
CA PHE A 154 33.62 10.29 -27.81
C PHE A 154 33.62 11.63 -28.56
N SER A 155 34.82 12.10 -28.89
CA SER A 155 35.10 13.03 -29.99
C SER A 155 35.71 12.24 -31.13
#